data_AF-A0A2E5WSS1-F1
#
_entry.id   AF-A0A2E5WSS1-F1
#
_cell.length_a   1.000
_cell.length_b   1.000
_cell.length_c   1.000
_cell.angle_alpha   90.00
_cell.angle_beta   90.00
_cell.angle_gamma   90.00
#
_symmetry.space_group_name_H-M   'P 1'
#
loop_
_entity.id
_entity.type
_entity.pdbx_description
1 polymer ?
#
loop_
_entity_poly.entity_id
_entity_poly.type
_entity_poly.pdbx_seq_one_letter_code
_entity_poly.pdbx_strand_id
1 'polypeptide(L)'
;MKSAYELAMERLEKESPEVKVTEEQKAELAELDNLYQSKLAEREVFLGGKIAEAEAAGDFEALEQLQKQLASDRKTLEAELEEKKEAVRGK
;
A
#
# COMPACT_ATOMS: atom_id res chain seq x y z
N MET A 1 13.49 20.60 -33.39
CA MET A 1 13.75 21.69 -32.41
C MET A 1 13.14 21.26 -31.10
N LYS A 2 13.93 21.11 -30.04
CA LYS A 2 13.40 20.78 -28.71
C LYS A 2 12.63 21.99 -28.15
N SER A 3 11.55 21.74 -27.43
CA SER A 3 10.73 22.81 -26.86
C SER A 3 11.44 23.45 -25.65
N ALA A 4 11.10 24.70 -25.33
CA ALA A 4 11.67 25.41 -24.18
C ALA A 4 11.41 24.67 -22.85
N TYR A 5 10.32 23.90 -22.77
CA TYR A 5 9.99 23.06 -21.62
C TYR A 5 10.93 21.87 -21.49
N GLU A 6 11.23 21.18 -22.61
CA GLU A 6 12.16 20.05 -22.62
C GLU A 6 13.58 20.49 -22.24
N LEU A 7 14.00 21.67 -22.70
CA LEU A 7 15.29 22.24 -22.35
C LEU A 7 15.38 22.67 -20.87
N ALA A 8 14.26 23.12 -20.29
CA ALA A 8 14.17 23.46 -18.88
C ALA A 8 14.23 22.20 -18.00
N MET A 9 13.58 21.12 -18.41
CA MET A 9 13.62 19.82 -17.71
C MET A 9 15.01 19.17 -17.77
N GLU A 10 15.70 19.22 -18.92
CA GLU A 10 17.09 18.73 -19.06
C GLU A 10 18.09 19.49 -18.17
N ARG A 11 17.85 20.78 -17.91
CA ARG A 11 18.69 21.60 -17.03
C ARG A 11 18.39 21.32 -15.55
N LEU A 12 17.12 21.15 -15.22
CA LEU A 12 16.66 20.81 -13.87
C LEU A 12 17.20 19.43 -13.44
N GLU A 13 17.15 18.42 -14.32
CA GLU A 13 17.75 17.08 -14.09
C GLU A 13 19.26 17.12 -13.85
N LYS A 14 19.97 18.10 -14.45
CA LYS A 14 21.43 18.26 -14.29
C LYS A 14 21.82 19.00 -13.01
N GLU A 15 20.99 19.93 -12.55
CA GLU A 15 21.26 20.77 -11.36
C GLU A 15 20.80 20.13 -10.05
N SER A 16 19.82 19.24 -10.12
CA SER A 16 19.44 18.36 -9.02
C SER A 16 19.04 17.03 -9.65
N PRO A 17 19.85 15.96 -9.51
CA PRO A 17 19.37 14.64 -9.86
C PRO A 17 18.23 14.33 -8.91
N GLU A 18 16.99 14.68 -9.30
CA GLU A 18 15.80 14.11 -8.72
C GLU A 18 16.04 12.60 -8.74
N VAL A 19 15.93 11.95 -7.59
CA VAL A 19 15.80 10.48 -7.53
C VAL A 19 14.46 10.18 -8.18
N LYS A 20 14.43 10.23 -9.52
CA LYS A 20 13.24 10.01 -10.32
C LYS A 20 13.00 8.52 -10.25
N VAL A 21 11.98 8.16 -9.48
CA VAL A 21 11.37 6.84 -9.55
C VAL A 21 11.17 6.53 -11.03
N THR A 22 11.89 5.54 -11.55
CA THR A 22 11.85 5.16 -12.97
C THR A 22 10.43 4.71 -13.33
N GLU A 23 10.09 4.70 -14.62
CA GLU A 23 8.79 4.17 -15.05
C GLU A 23 8.59 2.71 -14.61
N GLU A 24 9.68 1.93 -14.56
CA GLU A 24 9.67 0.56 -14.02
C GLU A 24 9.37 0.54 -12.51
N GLN A 25 10.03 1.40 -11.73
CA GLN A 25 9.75 1.52 -10.29
C GLN A 25 8.32 2.02 -10.04
N LYS A 26 7.78 2.94 -10.85
CA LYS A 26 6.39 3.39 -10.75
C LYS A 26 5.40 2.25 -11.00
N ALA A 27 5.66 1.43 -12.03
CA ALA A 27 4.84 0.26 -12.33
C ALA A 27 4.87 -0.75 -11.17
N GLU A 28 6.07 -1.05 -10.64
CA GLU A 28 6.23 -1.98 -9.50
C GLU A 28 5.52 -1.46 -8.23
N LEU A 29 5.61 -0.15 -7.94
CA LEU A 29 4.88 0.47 -6.83
C LEU A 29 3.35 0.35 -6.99
N ALA A 30 2.83 0.57 -8.20
CA ALA A 30 1.40 0.44 -8.49
C ALA A 30 0.93 -1.02 -8.36
N GLU A 31 1.74 -1.99 -8.80
CA GLU A 31 1.47 -3.41 -8.62
C GLU A 31 1.44 -3.80 -7.13
N LEU A 32 2.39 -3.30 -6.34
CA LEU A 32 2.41 -3.50 -4.88
C LEU A 32 1.16 -2.91 -4.22
N ASP A 33 0.74 -1.70 -4.61
CA ASP A 33 -0.48 -1.08 -4.09
C ASP A 33 -1.72 -1.94 -4.39
N ASN A 34 -1.90 -2.37 -5.64
CA ASN A 34 -3.04 -3.21 -6.02
C ASN A 34 -3.03 -4.55 -5.28
N LEU A 35 -1.85 -5.18 -5.15
CA LEU A 35 -1.70 -6.45 -4.44
C LEU A 35 -2.10 -6.33 -2.97
N TYR A 36 -1.60 -5.30 -2.27
CA TYR A 36 -1.88 -5.12 -0.85
C TYR A 36 -3.30 -4.63 -0.59
N GLN A 37 -3.89 -3.85 -1.50
CA GLN A 37 -5.32 -3.55 -1.47
C GLN A 37 -6.17 -4.82 -1.57
N SER A 38 -5.84 -5.74 -2.48
CA SER A 38 -6.55 -7.02 -2.61
C SER A 38 -6.43 -7.87 -1.34
N LYS A 39 -5.23 -7.94 -0.74
CA LYS A 39 -5.01 -8.68 0.52
C LYS A 39 -5.82 -8.09 1.67
N LEU A 40 -5.86 -6.76 1.77
CA LEU A 40 -6.62 -6.07 2.81
C LEU A 40 -8.12 -6.32 2.63
N ALA A 41 -8.64 -6.20 1.41
CA ALA A 41 -10.04 -6.47 1.10
C ALA A 41 -10.44 -7.92 1.44
N GLU A 42 -9.61 -8.90 1.10
CA GLU A 42 -9.84 -10.31 1.45
C GLU A 42 -9.93 -10.49 2.98
N ARG A 43 -9.01 -9.87 3.73
CA ARG A 43 -9.00 -9.93 5.20
C ARG A 43 -10.21 -9.26 5.82
N GLU A 44 -10.60 -8.11 5.31
CA GLU A 44 -11.78 -7.37 5.76
C GLU A 44 -13.08 -8.14 5.50
N VAL A 45 -13.23 -8.75 4.32
CA VAL A 45 -14.40 -9.57 4.01
C VAL A 45 -14.45 -10.79 4.92
N PHE A 46 -13.33 -11.49 5.09
CA PHE A 46 -13.28 -12.71 5.90
C PHE A 46 -13.56 -12.45 7.39
N LEU A 47 -12.85 -11.49 8.00
CA LEU A 47 -13.04 -11.17 9.41
C LEU A 47 -14.35 -10.40 9.63
N GLY A 48 -14.78 -9.58 8.67
CA GLY A 48 -16.07 -8.89 8.72
C GLY A 48 -17.25 -9.86 8.80
N GLY A 49 -17.21 -10.96 8.04
CA GLY A 49 -18.20 -12.04 8.15
C GLY A 49 -18.26 -12.64 9.56
N LYS A 50 -17.09 -12.96 10.14
CA LYS A 50 -16.99 -13.50 11.50
C LYS A 50 -17.43 -12.51 12.58
N ILE A 51 -17.12 -11.22 12.41
CA ILE A 51 -17.55 -10.16 13.33
C ILE A 51 -19.08 -10.07 13.31
N ALA A 52 -19.70 -10.09 12.13
CA ALA A 52 -21.16 -10.06 12.01
C ALA A 52 -21.80 -11.30 12.65
N GLU A 53 -21.20 -12.49 12.49
CA GLU A 53 -21.65 -13.72 13.17
C GLU A 53 -21.55 -13.61 14.70
N ALA A 54 -20.42 -13.11 15.23
CA ALA A 54 -20.22 -12.91 16.66
C ALA A 54 -21.17 -11.87 17.25
N GLU A 55 -21.42 -10.78 16.52
CA GLU A 55 -22.38 -9.73 16.89
C GLU A 55 -23.81 -10.29 16.96
N ALA A 56 -24.22 -11.08 15.95
CA ALA A 56 -25.53 -11.73 15.94
C ALA A 56 -25.69 -12.77 17.06
N ALA A 57 -24.59 -13.43 17.46
CA ALA A 57 -24.56 -14.37 18.57
C ALA A 57 -24.50 -13.71 19.95
N GLY A 58 -24.22 -12.40 20.02
CA GLY A 58 -23.97 -11.69 21.28
C GLY A 58 -22.67 -12.09 21.98
N ASP A 59 -21.71 -12.67 21.24
CA ASP A 59 -20.40 -13.06 21.75
C ASP A 59 -19.44 -11.88 21.71
N PHE A 60 -19.54 -11.03 22.74
CA PHE A 60 -18.75 -9.81 22.85
C PHE A 60 -17.24 -10.07 23.03
N GLU A 61 -16.87 -11.21 23.61
CA GLU A 61 -15.45 -11.59 23.75
C GLU A 61 -14.85 -11.92 22.38
N ALA A 62 -15.53 -12.77 21.59
CA ALA A 62 -15.11 -13.08 20.23
C ALA A 62 -15.09 -11.84 19.34
N LEU A 63 -16.09 -10.95 19.48
CA LEU A 63 -16.16 -9.69 18.73
C LEU A 63 -14.95 -8.80 19.01
N GLU A 64 -14.57 -8.60 20.28
CA GLU A 64 -13.39 -7.80 20.64
C GLU A 64 -12.10 -8.42 20.09
N GLN A 65 -11.96 -9.75 20.19
CA GLN A 65 -10.78 -10.46 19.67
C GLN A 65 -10.68 -10.34 18.14
N LEU A 66 -11.79 -10.50 17.41
CA LEU A 66 -11.83 -10.40 15.96
C LEU A 66 -11.53 -8.97 15.47
N GLN A 67 -12.03 -7.95 16.17
CA GLN A 67 -11.71 -6.56 15.86
C GLN A 67 -10.23 -6.25 16.10
N LYS A 68 -9.65 -6.72 17.21
CA LYS A 68 -8.21 -6.59 17.47
C LYS A 68 -7.38 -7.31 16.40
N GLN A 69 -7.80 -8.50 15.98
CA GLN A 69 -7.14 -9.23 14.90
C GLN A 69 -7.16 -8.45 13.60
N LEU A 70 -8.31 -7.90 13.20
CA LEU A 70 -8.44 -7.12 11.97
C LEU A 70 -7.55 -5.87 11.99
N ALA A 71 -7.51 -5.16 13.12
CA ALA A 71 -6.64 -4.00 13.30
C ALA A 71 -5.15 -4.37 13.22
N SER A 72 -4.76 -5.50 13.83
CA SER A 72 -3.40 -6.01 13.77
C SER A 72 -3.01 -6.41 12.35
N ASP A 73 -3.85 -7.17 11.65
CA ASP A 73 -3.61 -7.61 10.27
C ASP A 73 -3.44 -6.41 9.33
N ARG A 74 -4.30 -5.38 9.45
CA ARG A 74 -4.17 -4.15 8.66
C ARG A 74 -2.81 -3.48 8.88
N LYS A 75 -2.42 -3.29 10.14
CA LYS A 75 -1.14 -2.65 10.49
C LYS A 75 0.05 -3.43 9.94
N THR A 76 0.02 -4.75 10.03
CA THR A 76 1.08 -5.61 9.47
C THR A 76 1.16 -5.49 7.96
N LEU A 77 0.02 -5.55 7.25
CA LEU A 77 -0.01 -5.42 5.79
C LEU A 77 0.46 -4.03 5.33
N GLU A 78 0.08 -2.96 6.02
CA GLU A 78 0.55 -1.59 5.73
C GLU A 78 2.06 -1.47 5.95
N ALA A 79 2.60 -2.02 7.04
CA ALA A 79 4.03 -2.01 7.32
C ALA A 79 4.83 -2.78 6.26
N GLU A 80 4.36 -3.97 5.87
CA GLU A 80 4.98 -4.76 4.79
C GLU A 80 4.92 -4.04 3.43
N LEU A 81 3.82 -3.36 3.13
CA LEU A 81 3.68 -2.58 1.91
C LEU A 81 4.72 -1.46 1.87
N GLU A 82 4.84 -0.69 2.95
CA GLU A 82 5.81 0.40 3.03
C GLU A 82 7.25 -0.11 2.96
N GLU A 83 7.59 -1.21 3.65
CA GLU A 83 8.92 -1.84 3.53
C GLU A 83 9.25 -2.21 2.07
N LYS A 84 8.29 -2.79 1.35
CA LYS A 84 8.47 -3.15 -0.06
C LYS A 84 8.56 -1.93 -0.97
N LYS A 85 7.76 -0.89 -0.73
CA LYS A 85 7.84 0.36 -1.50
C LYS A 85 9.19 1.04 -1.30
N GLU A 86 9.71 1.08 -0.08
CA GLU A 86 11.05 1.59 0.21
C GLU A 86 12.12 0.76 -0.49
N ALA A 87 12.00 -0.57 -0.49
CA ALA A 87 12.92 -1.42 -1.24
C ALA A 87 12.89 -1.13 -2.74
N VAL A 88 11.72 -0.86 -3.34
CA VAL A 88 11.60 -0.47 -4.75
C VAL A 88 12.22 0.91 -5.01
N ARG A 89 11.97 1.89 -4.14
CA ARG A 89 12.52 3.25 -4.24
C ARG A 89 14.04 3.29 -4.05
N GLY A 90 14.59 2.34 -3.30
CA GLY A 90 16.03 2.19 -3.06
C GLY A 90 16.80 1.39 -4.11
N LYS A 91 16.11 0.84 -5.13
CA LYS A 91 16.75 0.23 -6.32
C LYS A 91 17.33 1.31 -7.23
#